data_AF-A0A937AI86-F1
#
_entry.id   AF-A0A937AI86-F1
#
_cell.length_a   1.000
_cell.length_b   1.000
_cell.length_c   1.000
_cell.angle_alpha   90.00
_cell.angle_beta   90.00
_cell.angle_gamma   90.00
#
_symmetry.space_group_name_H-M   'P 1'
#
loop_
_entity.id
_entity.type
_entity.pdbx_description
1 polymer ?
#
loop_
_entity_poly.entity_id
_entity_poly.type
_entity_poly.pdbx_seq_one_letter_code
_entity_poly.pdbx_strand_id
1 'polypeptide(L)'
;MNSTRGRLSGLNRRGRGFTIVEIIVVVIIIGVLAAIVAPRVLGRVGQSKRAAAEATASTIAQQVSLYMADVGAPPPGGDLSFLVDRPSDVPEDKYRSYLQKREDLLDPWGKPFVLVMPGQKNKDFDILSYGADGQQGGEGDNADIIKP
;
A
#
# COMPACT_ATOMS: atom_id res chain seq x y z
N MET A 1 53.43 28.85 -64.01
CA MET A 1 53.28 27.96 -62.83
C MET A 1 51.88 28.13 -62.26
N ASN A 2 51.13 27.02 -62.26
CA ASN A 2 49.80 26.86 -61.69
C ASN A 2 49.72 27.25 -60.22
N SER A 3 48.57 27.76 -59.79
CA SER A 3 47.80 27.14 -58.70
C SER A 3 46.47 27.88 -58.50
N THR A 4 45.45 27.34 -59.14
CA THR A 4 44.02 27.55 -58.91
C THR A 4 43.66 27.20 -57.47
N ARG A 5 43.27 28.18 -56.65
CA ARG A 5 42.67 27.94 -55.33
C ARG A 5 41.19 27.62 -55.49
N GLY A 6 40.86 26.33 -55.49
CA GLY A 6 39.49 25.84 -55.38
C GLY A 6 38.90 26.23 -54.02
N ARG A 7 37.93 27.15 -54.02
CA ARG A 7 37.08 27.40 -52.85
C ARG A 7 36.09 26.24 -52.73
N LEU A 8 36.27 25.40 -51.72
CA LEU A 8 35.28 24.39 -51.34
C LEU A 8 34.11 25.10 -50.64
N SER A 9 33.04 25.29 -51.40
CA SER A 9 31.74 25.76 -50.92
C SER A 9 31.17 24.71 -49.96
N GLY A 10 31.26 24.97 -48.65
CA GLY A 10 30.60 24.14 -47.64
C GLY A 10 29.09 24.12 -47.88
N LEU A 11 28.55 22.93 -48.20
CA LEU A 11 27.12 22.68 -48.23
C LEU A 11 26.56 22.87 -46.83
N ASN A 12 25.99 24.04 -46.58
CA ASN A 12 25.32 24.37 -45.34
C ASN A 12 24.07 23.49 -45.23
N ARG A 13 24.18 22.35 -44.54
CA ARG A 13 23.04 21.49 -44.21
C ARG A 13 22.15 22.30 -43.27
N ARG A 14 21.07 22.90 -43.82
CA ARG A 14 20.01 23.51 -43.01
C ARG A 14 19.43 22.40 -42.13
N GLY A 15 19.79 22.39 -40.85
CA GLY A 15 19.10 21.59 -39.86
C GLY A 15 17.64 22.04 -39.84
N ARG A 16 16.72 21.16 -40.24
CA ARG A 16 15.28 21.39 -40.03
C ARG A 16 15.07 21.36 -38.53
N GLY A 17 14.88 22.53 -37.92
CA GLY A 17 14.48 22.64 -36.52
C GLY A 17 13.07 22.09 -36.32
N PHE A 18 12.81 21.58 -35.12
CA PHE A 18 11.47 21.18 -34.69
C PHE A 18 10.49 22.35 -34.81
N THR A 19 9.27 22.05 -35.25
CA THR A 19 8.19 23.05 -35.27
C THR A 19 7.46 23.06 -33.93
N ILE A 20 6.93 24.22 -33.52
CA ILE A 20 6.10 24.33 -32.31
C ILE A 20 4.88 23.41 -32.41
N VAL A 21 4.30 23.27 -33.60
CA VAL A 21 3.14 22.41 -33.86
C VAL A 21 3.44 20.95 -33.51
N GLU A 22 4.64 20.48 -33.81
CA GLU A 22 5.06 19.09 -33.54
C GLU A 22 5.13 18.79 -32.04
N ILE A 23 5.63 19.73 -31.24
CA ILE A 23 5.63 19.61 -29.78
C ILE A 23 4.21 19.70 -29.21
N ILE A 24 3.35 20.58 -29.76
CA ILE A 24 1.95 20.71 -29.33
C ILE A 24 1.19 19.38 -29.52
N VAL A 25 1.33 18.75 -30.69
CA VAL A 25 0.66 17.46 -30.95
C VAL A 25 1.15 16.38 -29.98
N VAL A 26 2.45 16.33 -29.70
CA VAL A 26 3.03 15.35 -28.78
C VAL A 26 2.51 15.52 -27.35
N VAL A 27 2.47 16.76 -26.82
CA VAL A 27 1.98 16.98 -25.45
C VAL A 27 0.48 16.69 -25.33
N ILE A 28 -0.30 16.92 -26.38
CA ILE A 28 -1.72 16.54 -26.42
C ILE A 28 -1.87 15.02 -26.36
N ILE A 29 -1.13 14.28 -27.18
CA ILE A 29 -1.18 12.80 -27.18
C ILE A 29 -0.76 12.25 -25.81
N ILE A 30 0.33 12.76 -25.23
CA ILE A 30 0.78 12.37 -23.89
C ILE A 30 -0.28 12.71 -22.84
N GLY A 31 -0.91 13.88 -22.92
CA GLY A 31 -1.99 14.29 -22.01
C GLY A 31 -3.20 13.35 -22.07
N VAL A 32 -3.65 12.99 -23.28
CA VAL A 32 -4.77 12.05 -23.48
C VAL A 32 -4.42 10.66 -22.95
N LEU A 33 -3.22 10.15 -23.25
CA LEU A 33 -2.77 8.85 -22.75
C LEU A 33 -2.67 8.85 -21.21
N ALA A 34 -2.08 9.90 -20.62
CA ALA A 34 -1.94 10.02 -19.18
C ALA A 34 -3.31 10.04 -18.47
N ALA A 35 -4.30 10.78 -19.01
CA ALA A 35 -5.65 10.83 -18.46
C ALA A 35 -6.35 9.46 -18.44
N ILE A 36 -6.04 8.59 -19.41
CA ILE A 36 -6.65 7.26 -19.55
C ILE A 36 -5.91 6.21 -18.69
N VAL A 37 -4.58 6.30 -18.58
CA VAL A 37 -3.74 5.29 -17.90
C VAL A 37 -3.65 5.54 -16.40
N ALA A 38 -3.47 6.79 -15.96
CA ALA A 38 -3.27 7.13 -14.55
C ALA A 38 -4.34 6.56 -13.60
N PRO A 39 -5.66 6.74 -13.83
CA PRO A 39 -6.67 6.22 -12.91
C PRO A 39 -6.68 4.68 -12.83
N ARG A 40 -6.34 3.98 -13.93
CA ARG A 40 -6.29 2.51 -13.95
C ARG A 40 -5.13 1.96 -13.13
N VAL A 41 -3.96 2.59 -13.20
CA VAL A 41 -2.79 2.16 -12.43
C VAL A 41 -3.02 2.39 -10.94
N LEU A 42 -3.50 3.58 -10.56
CA LEU A 42 -3.80 3.90 -9.17
C LEU A 42 -4.86 2.95 -8.57
N GLY A 43 -5.95 2.70 -9.29
CA GLY A 43 -6.98 1.76 -8.85
C GLY A 43 -6.47 0.33 -8.66
N ARG A 44 -5.54 -0.14 -9.50
CA ARG A 44 -4.95 -1.47 -9.37
C ARG A 44 -4.03 -1.59 -8.15
N VAL A 45 -3.23 -0.55 -7.88
CA VAL A 45 -2.39 -0.49 -6.68
C VAL A 45 -3.28 -0.50 -5.42
N GLY A 46 -4.32 0.33 -5.40
CA GLY A 46 -5.30 0.36 -4.32
C GLY A 46 -5.93 -1.00 -4.02
N GLN A 47 -6.44 -1.68 -5.06
CA GLN A 47 -6.99 -3.05 -4.93
C GLN A 47 -5.97 -4.04 -4.37
N SER A 48 -4.71 -3.98 -4.81
CA SER A 48 -3.67 -4.87 -4.30
C SER A 48 -3.35 -4.62 -2.82
N LYS A 49 -3.36 -3.36 -2.39
CA LYS A 49 -3.20 -3.00 -0.97
C LYS A 49 -4.36 -3.52 -0.15
N ARG A 50 -5.60 -3.32 -0.60
CA ARG A 50 -6.78 -3.85 0.11
C ARG A 50 -6.74 -5.37 0.26
N ALA A 51 -6.42 -6.09 -0.81
CA ALA A 51 -6.29 -7.54 -0.76
C ALA A 51 -5.19 -8.00 0.22
N ALA A 52 -4.05 -7.30 0.24
CA ALA A 52 -2.98 -7.58 1.20
C ALA A 52 -3.44 -7.31 2.65
N ALA A 53 -4.12 -6.19 2.90
CA ALA A 53 -4.65 -5.85 4.21
C ALA A 53 -5.67 -6.89 4.69
N GLU A 54 -6.56 -7.36 3.82
CA GLU A 54 -7.52 -8.42 4.13
C GLU A 54 -6.84 -9.75 4.49
N ALA A 55 -5.78 -10.12 3.76
CA ALA A 55 -5.01 -11.32 4.03
C ALA A 55 -4.29 -11.23 5.39
N THR A 56 -3.59 -10.12 5.64
CA THR A 56 -2.89 -9.88 6.91
C THR A 56 -3.87 -9.85 8.08
N ALA A 57 -5.01 -9.16 7.96
CA ALA A 57 -6.05 -9.14 8.99
C ALA A 57 -6.57 -10.55 9.32
N SER A 58 -6.78 -11.40 8.32
CA SER A 58 -7.17 -12.80 8.52
C SER A 58 -6.10 -13.61 9.24
N THR A 59 -4.82 -13.41 8.91
CA THR A 59 -3.70 -14.05 9.63
C THR A 59 -3.64 -13.59 11.08
N ILE A 60 -3.75 -12.28 11.34
CA ILE A 60 -3.78 -11.72 12.69
C ILE A 60 -4.95 -12.32 13.49
N ALA A 61 -6.15 -12.39 12.91
CA ALA A 61 -7.31 -12.94 13.60
C ALA A 61 -7.13 -14.41 14.02
N GLN A 62 -6.51 -15.22 13.15
CA GLN A 62 -6.14 -16.59 13.49
C GLN A 62 -5.16 -16.63 14.67
N GLN A 63 -4.17 -15.71 14.70
CA GLN A 63 -3.22 -15.62 15.81
C GLN A 63 -3.87 -15.14 17.11
N VAL A 64 -4.82 -14.19 17.05
CA VAL A 64 -5.62 -13.78 18.21
C VAL A 64 -6.45 -14.95 18.73
N SER A 65 -7.09 -15.72 17.85
CA SER A 65 -7.85 -16.91 18.24
C SER A 65 -6.97 -17.96 18.93
N LEU A 66 -5.75 -18.17 18.43
CA LEU A 66 -4.77 -19.07 19.04
C LEU A 66 -4.29 -18.56 20.40
N TYR A 67 -4.00 -17.26 20.52
CA TYR A 67 -3.68 -16.64 21.80
C TYR A 67 -4.81 -16.85 22.81
N MET A 68 -6.06 -16.67 22.39
CA MET A 68 -7.23 -16.88 23.24
C MET A 68 -7.39 -18.33 23.71
N ALA A 69 -7.00 -19.29 22.88
CA ALA A 69 -7.04 -20.71 23.23
C ALA A 69 -5.92 -21.10 24.23
N ASP A 70 -4.72 -20.55 24.06
CA ASP A 70 -3.53 -20.89 24.85
C ASP A 70 -3.49 -20.12 26.20
N VAL A 71 -3.77 -18.81 26.15
CA VAL A 71 -3.56 -17.86 27.26
C VAL A 71 -4.88 -17.38 27.86
N GLY A 72 -5.89 -17.13 27.02
CA GLY A 72 -7.18 -16.56 27.41
C GLY A 72 -7.42 -15.16 26.86
N ALA A 73 -8.20 -14.34 27.57
CA ALA A 73 -8.62 -13.04 27.06
C ALA A 73 -7.41 -12.13 26.72
N PRO A 74 -7.42 -11.43 25.56
CA PRO A 74 -6.38 -10.46 25.22
C PRO A 74 -6.38 -9.26 26.17
N PRO A 75 -5.25 -8.53 26.25
CA PRO A 75 -5.19 -7.27 26.98
C PRO A 75 -6.24 -6.26 26.49
N PRO A 76 -6.83 -5.46 27.39
CA PRO A 76 -7.77 -4.41 27.00
C PRO A 76 -7.05 -3.30 26.23
N GLY A 77 -7.79 -2.59 25.37
CA GLY A 77 -7.28 -1.43 24.64
C GLY A 77 -7.02 -1.66 23.14
N GLY A 78 -7.20 -2.89 22.66
CA GLY A 78 -7.23 -3.20 21.22
C GLY A 78 -5.86 -3.20 20.52
N ASP A 79 -4.77 -3.01 21.25
CA ASP A 79 -3.42 -3.15 20.73
C ASP A 79 -3.09 -4.63 20.50
N LEU A 80 -2.38 -4.92 19.41
CA LEU A 80 -2.01 -6.27 18.98
C LEU A 80 -0.55 -6.64 19.31
N SER A 81 0.18 -5.77 20.01
CA SER A 81 1.58 -6.01 20.41
C SER A 81 1.78 -7.31 21.20
N PHE A 82 0.75 -7.76 21.92
CA PHE A 82 0.77 -9.04 22.67
C PHE A 82 1.03 -10.27 21.78
N LEU A 83 0.77 -10.17 20.47
CA LEU A 83 1.05 -11.25 19.52
C LEU A 83 2.56 -11.42 19.24
N VAL A 84 3.35 -10.37 19.44
CA VAL A 84 4.80 -10.37 19.19
C VAL A 84 5.58 -10.41 20.49
N ASP A 85 5.17 -9.59 21.45
CA ASP A 85 5.82 -9.43 22.74
C ASP A 85 4.94 -10.02 23.85
N ARG A 86 5.55 -10.78 24.77
CA ARG A 86 4.82 -11.37 25.90
C ARG A 86 4.28 -10.27 26.82
N PRO A 87 2.97 -10.24 27.11
CA PRO A 87 2.42 -9.37 28.15
C PRO A 87 2.95 -9.77 29.55
N SER A 88 3.19 -8.79 30.41
CA SER A 88 3.78 -9.02 31.75
C SER A 88 2.90 -9.87 32.67
N ASP A 89 1.58 -9.84 32.45
CA ASP A 89 0.55 -10.56 33.17
C ASP A 89 0.43 -12.04 32.77
N VAL A 90 1.04 -12.44 31.65
CA VAL A 90 0.99 -13.81 31.14
C VAL A 90 2.23 -14.60 31.59
N PRO A 91 2.08 -15.75 32.29
CA PRO A 91 3.19 -16.62 32.65
C PRO A 91 4.02 -17.07 31.43
N GLU A 92 5.33 -17.19 31.60
CA GLU A 92 6.25 -17.54 30.50
C GLU A 92 5.99 -18.93 29.92
N ASP A 93 5.56 -19.88 30.75
CA ASP A 93 5.21 -21.25 30.36
C ASP A 93 3.96 -21.35 29.48
N LYS A 94 3.10 -20.33 29.51
CA LYS A 94 1.85 -20.27 28.73
C LYS A 94 1.97 -19.44 27.46
N TYR A 95 3.03 -18.65 27.32
CA TYR A 95 3.20 -17.76 26.19
C TYR A 95 4.06 -18.36 25.10
N ARG A 96 3.69 -18.10 23.86
CA ARG A 96 4.55 -18.24 22.68
C ARG A 96 4.41 -16.99 21.81
N SER A 97 5.42 -16.72 20.98
CA SER A 97 5.27 -15.69 19.96
C SER A 97 4.28 -16.17 18.89
N TYR A 98 3.24 -15.38 18.64
CA TYR A 98 2.20 -15.69 17.64
C TYR A 98 2.48 -15.01 16.30
N LEU A 99 3.20 -13.89 16.31
CA LEU A 99 3.74 -13.20 15.15
C LEU A 99 5.23 -12.94 15.33
N GLN A 100 5.99 -13.21 14.27
CA GLN A 100 7.45 -13.10 14.31
C GLN A 100 7.94 -11.66 14.19
N LYS A 101 7.16 -10.79 13.55
CA LYS A 101 7.57 -9.44 13.15
C LYS A 101 6.52 -8.43 13.58
N ARG A 102 6.97 -7.28 14.09
CA ARG A 102 6.07 -6.16 14.42
C ARG A 102 5.51 -5.51 13.16
N GLU A 103 6.23 -5.61 12.05
CA GLU A 103 5.77 -5.08 10.76
C GLU A 103 4.51 -5.80 10.25
N ASP A 104 4.30 -7.05 10.64
CA ASP A 104 3.10 -7.82 10.27
C ASP A 104 1.84 -7.32 11.01
N LEU A 105 1.99 -6.46 12.02
CA LEU A 105 0.89 -5.75 12.68
C LEU A 105 0.47 -4.49 11.94
N LEU A 106 1.21 -4.10 10.90
CA LEU A 106 0.91 -2.91 10.11
C LEU A 106 0.15 -3.29 8.84
N ASP A 107 -0.79 -2.44 8.48
CA ASP A 107 -1.49 -2.51 7.22
C ASP A 107 -0.61 -1.98 6.05
N PRO A 108 -1.04 -2.13 4.79
CA PRO A 108 -0.31 -1.67 3.60
C PRO A 108 -0.19 -0.14 3.45
N TRP A 109 -0.78 0.63 4.36
CA TRP A 109 -0.63 2.07 4.49
C TRP A 109 0.26 2.46 5.69
N GLY A 110 0.82 1.47 6.39
CA GLY A 110 1.75 1.63 7.49
C GLY A 110 1.09 1.90 8.84
N LYS A 111 -0.21 1.63 8.99
CA LYS A 111 -0.97 1.86 10.22
C LYS A 111 -1.19 0.55 10.96
N PRO A 112 -1.21 0.54 12.30
CA PRO A 112 -1.46 -0.67 13.04
C PRO A 112 -2.90 -1.16 12.84
N PHE A 113 -3.07 -2.48 12.72
CA PHE A 113 -4.37 -3.11 12.90
C PHE A 113 -4.85 -2.93 14.35
N VAL A 114 -6.16 -2.91 14.53
CA VAL A 114 -6.80 -2.75 15.84
C VAL A 114 -7.69 -3.95 16.13
N LEU A 115 -7.56 -4.51 17.32
CA LEU A 115 -8.48 -5.51 17.84
C LEU A 115 -9.69 -4.83 18.48
N VAL A 116 -10.89 -5.19 18.05
CA VAL A 116 -12.13 -4.67 18.61
C VAL A 116 -12.91 -5.81 19.29
N MET A 117 -13.14 -5.66 20.60
CA MET A 117 -13.86 -6.60 21.45
C MET A 117 -14.85 -5.86 22.36
N PRO A 118 -16.16 -6.17 22.33
CA PRO A 118 -16.82 -7.09 21.39
C PRO A 118 -16.72 -6.59 19.93
N GLY A 119 -16.75 -7.51 18.96
CA GLY A 119 -16.68 -7.16 17.54
C GLY A 119 -17.85 -6.27 17.08
N GLN A 120 -17.60 -5.43 16.08
CA GLN A 120 -18.59 -4.56 15.44
C GLN A 120 -19.42 -5.31 14.40
N LYS A 121 -18.77 -6.16 13.59
CA LYS A 121 -19.40 -7.01 12.58
C LYS A 121 -19.53 -8.45 13.04
N ASN A 122 -18.52 -8.97 13.72
CA ASN A 122 -18.51 -10.35 14.18
C ASN A 122 -18.81 -10.46 15.67
N LYS A 123 -19.33 -11.61 16.09
CA LYS A 123 -19.83 -11.82 17.45
C LYS A 123 -18.72 -11.80 18.51
N ASP A 124 -17.55 -12.32 18.16
CA ASP A 124 -16.46 -12.55 19.12
C ASP A 124 -15.52 -11.34 19.14
N PHE A 125 -14.82 -11.09 18.04
CA PHE A 125 -13.95 -9.95 17.87
C PHE A 125 -13.81 -9.57 16.39
N ASP A 126 -13.25 -8.39 16.14
CA ASP A 126 -12.88 -7.93 14.81
C ASP A 126 -11.42 -7.48 14.78
N ILE A 127 -10.71 -7.81 13.71
CA ILE A 127 -9.46 -7.16 13.31
C ILE A 127 -9.80 -6.08 12.28
N LEU A 128 -9.49 -4.83 12.63
CA LEU A 128 -9.83 -3.63 11.87
C LEU A 128 -8.57 -2.95 11.31
N SER A 129 -8.62 -2.57 10.04
CA SER A 129 -7.77 -1.52 9.46
C SER A 129 -8.66 -0.40 8.94
N TYR A 130 -8.28 0.84 9.25
CA TYR A 130 -8.95 2.08 8.83
C TYR A 130 -8.56 2.54 7.42
N GLY A 131 -7.90 1.69 6.63
CA GLY A 131 -7.50 2.04 5.27
C GLY A 131 -6.52 3.22 5.16
N ALA A 132 -6.48 3.80 3.96
CA ALA A 132 -5.50 4.82 3.59
C ALA A 132 -5.64 6.14 4.36
N ASP A 133 -6.84 6.52 4.80
CA ASP A 133 -7.11 7.76 5.53
C ASP A 133 -6.97 7.58 7.05
N GLY A 134 -7.16 6.37 7.58
CA GLY A 134 -6.92 6.06 8.99
C GLY A 134 -8.08 6.52 9.87
N GLN A 135 -9.24 6.71 9.26
CA GLN A 135 -10.46 7.13 9.92
C GLN A 135 -11.53 6.06 9.69
N GLN A 136 -12.53 6.04 10.56
CA GLN A 136 -13.65 5.13 10.39
C GLN A 136 -14.48 5.52 9.16
N GLY A 137 -14.86 4.53 8.36
CA GLY A 137 -15.69 4.66 7.18
C GLY A 137 -14.88 4.64 5.88
N GLY A 138 -15.10 5.64 5.03
CA GLY A 138 -14.41 5.80 3.76
C GLY A 138 -14.90 4.91 2.61
N GLU A 139 -14.38 5.18 1.42
CA GLU A 139 -14.64 4.42 0.19
C GLU A 139 -13.33 4.10 -0.53
N GLY A 140 -13.34 3.07 -1.37
CA GLY A 140 -12.14 2.68 -2.13
C GLY A 140 -10.99 2.27 -1.21
N ASP A 141 -9.86 2.95 -1.32
CA ASP A 141 -8.66 2.70 -0.50
C ASP A 141 -8.79 3.22 0.93
N ASN A 142 -9.74 4.12 1.18
CA ASN A 142 -10.06 4.64 2.50
C ASN A 142 -11.08 3.77 3.24
N ALA A 143 -11.65 2.76 2.58
CA ALA A 143 -12.68 1.93 3.19
C ALA A 143 -12.10 1.04 4.29
N ASP A 144 -12.77 1.04 5.44
CA ASP A 144 -12.48 0.12 6.54
C ASP A 144 -12.46 -1.35 6.10
N ILE A 145 -11.48 -2.09 6.61
CA ILE A 145 -11.33 -3.53 6.40
C ILE A 145 -11.51 -4.22 7.74
N ILE A 146 -12.52 -5.10 7.83
CA ILE A 146 -12.90 -5.83 9.04
C ILE A 146 -12.85 -7.33 8.74
N LYS A 147 -12.12 -8.09 9.57
CA LYS A 147 -12.08 -9.56 9.53
C LYS A 147 -12.38 -10.17 10.91
N PRO A 148 -13.11 -11.30 10.97
CA PRO A 148 -13.24 -12.10 12.19
C PRO A 148 -11.92 -12.78 12.55
#